data_AF-A0A7S1GJQ6-F1
#
_entry.id   AF-A0A7S1GJQ6-F1
#
_cell.length_a   1.000
_cell.length_b   1.000
_cell.length_c   1.000
_cell.angle_alpha   90.00
_cell.angle_beta   90.00
_cell.angle_gamma   90.00
#
_symmetry.space_group_name_H-M   'P 1'
#
loop_
_entity.id
_entity.type
_entity.pdbx_description
1 polymer ?
#
loop_
_entity_poly.entity_id
_entity_poly.type
_entity_poly.pdbx_seq_one_letter_code
_entity_poly.pdbx_strand_id
1 'polypeptide(L)'
;DQLPTSSSSPSSSFMSNTLVARFKAVAAVLTTAMIIELSQYLETSQSFHDDTSTFLFGNVGIMLMAALSQWALLDGTLAALLSASLVSIGGPLSELPFVAHGFWHYLPQAGDYLPLAGVEWGNGNLVAGLLGTNYHDLALSSITGPCYFAVTMDAIALGRWFDTNDDKPR
;
A
#
# COMPACT_ATOMS: atom_id res chain seq x y z
N ASP A 1 -17.14 -45.63 -36.29
CA ASP A 1 -16.04 -44.95 -35.59
C ASP A 1 -16.35 -43.49 -35.34
N GLN A 2 -16.99 -43.19 -34.21
CA GLN A 2 -17.02 -41.83 -33.66
C GLN A 2 -16.32 -41.88 -32.30
N LEU A 3 -15.21 -41.13 -32.17
CA LEU A 3 -14.47 -40.97 -30.93
C LEU A 3 -15.36 -40.30 -29.87
N PRO A 4 -15.27 -40.70 -28.59
CA PRO A 4 -15.87 -39.95 -27.51
C PRO A 4 -15.10 -38.64 -27.31
N THR A 5 -15.80 -37.51 -27.44
CA THR A 5 -15.29 -36.20 -27.05
C THR A 5 -15.13 -36.17 -25.53
N SER A 6 -13.89 -36.01 -25.08
CA SER A 6 -13.54 -35.87 -23.67
C SER A 6 -14.21 -34.62 -23.08
N SER A 7 -15.22 -34.84 -22.25
CA SER A 7 -15.76 -33.84 -21.33
C SER A 7 -14.69 -33.53 -20.28
N SER A 8 -13.85 -32.53 -20.54
CA SER A 8 -13.03 -31.90 -19.50
C SER A 8 -13.97 -31.24 -18.50
N SER A 9 -14.11 -31.84 -17.32
CA SER A 9 -14.96 -31.36 -16.23
C SER A 9 -14.61 -29.92 -15.85
N PRO A 10 -15.48 -28.92 -16.11
CA PRO A 10 -15.20 -27.52 -15.77
C PRO A 10 -15.15 -27.26 -14.26
N SER A 11 -15.56 -28.23 -13.43
CA SER A 11 -15.59 -28.14 -11.98
C SER A 11 -14.21 -28.18 -11.32
N SER A 12 -13.22 -28.88 -11.89
CA SER A 12 -11.89 -29.03 -11.26
C SER A 12 -11.01 -27.79 -11.45
N SER A 13 -11.06 -27.16 -12.62
CA SER A 13 -10.30 -25.92 -12.90
C SER A 13 -10.84 -24.73 -12.10
N PHE A 14 -12.17 -24.61 -11.99
CA PHE A 14 -12.82 -23.56 -11.21
C PHE A 14 -12.49 -23.65 -9.70
N MET A 15 -12.55 -24.86 -9.14
CA MET A 15 -12.24 -25.10 -7.73
C MET A 15 -10.76 -24.80 -7.42
N SER A 16 -9.85 -25.14 -8.35
CA SER A 16 -8.43 -24.80 -8.25
C SER A 16 -8.18 -23.29 -8.29
N ASN A 17 -8.84 -22.56 -9.20
CA ASN A 17 -8.66 -21.11 -9.32
C ASN A 17 -9.15 -20.35 -8.09
N THR A 18 -10.29 -20.75 -7.52
CA THR A 18 -10.83 -20.15 -6.29
C THR A 18 -9.86 -20.33 -5.11
N LEU A 19 -9.27 -21.52 -4.97
CA LEU A 19 -8.31 -21.81 -3.90
C LEU A 19 -7.03 -21.00 -4.06
N VAL A 20 -6.52 -20.86 -5.28
CA VAL A 20 -5.34 -20.03 -5.57
C VAL A 20 -5.61 -18.56 -5.27
N ALA A 21 -6.77 -18.03 -5.70
CA ALA A 21 -7.16 -16.65 -5.42
C ALA A 21 -7.32 -16.39 -3.91
N ARG A 22 -7.95 -17.32 -3.18
CA ARG A 22 -8.08 -17.26 -1.72
C ARG A 22 -6.73 -17.26 -1.03
N PHE A 23 -5.83 -18.15 -1.41
CA PHE A 23 -4.48 -18.22 -0.82
C PHE A 23 -3.73 -16.91 -1.04
N LYS A 24 -3.77 -16.36 -2.27
CA LYS A 24 -3.16 -15.05 -2.58
C LYS A 24 -3.76 -13.92 -1.75
N ALA A 25 -5.08 -13.89 -1.58
CA ALA A 25 -5.74 -12.88 -0.76
C ALA A 25 -5.33 -12.97 0.72
N VAL A 26 -5.33 -14.18 1.30
CA VAL A 26 -4.87 -14.38 2.68
C VAL A 26 -3.41 -14.00 2.84
N ALA A 27 -2.54 -14.42 1.91
CA ALA A 27 -1.13 -14.06 1.92
C ALA A 27 -0.95 -12.54 1.83
N ALA A 28 -1.70 -11.85 0.97
CA ALA A 28 -1.63 -10.40 0.82
C ALA A 28 -2.02 -9.65 2.10
N VAL A 29 -3.10 -10.06 2.76
CA VAL A 29 -3.53 -9.46 4.03
C VAL A 29 -2.49 -9.67 5.13
N LEU A 30 -1.94 -10.90 5.24
CA LEU A 30 -0.92 -11.20 6.24
C LEU A 30 0.38 -10.42 5.98
N THR A 31 0.82 -10.30 4.73
CA THR A 31 2.02 -9.51 4.41
C THR A 31 1.79 -8.03 4.60
N THR A 32 0.61 -7.48 4.27
CA THR A 32 0.28 -6.08 4.61
C THR A 32 0.34 -5.85 6.11
N ALA A 33 -0.26 -6.72 6.91
CA ALA A 33 -0.21 -6.59 8.38
C ALA A 33 1.23 -6.60 8.90
N MET A 34 2.09 -7.48 8.37
CA MET A 34 3.52 -7.49 8.70
C MET A 34 4.24 -6.21 8.27
N ILE A 35 3.91 -5.64 7.12
CA ILE A 35 4.49 -4.38 6.63
C ILE A 35 4.08 -3.20 7.52
N ILE A 36 2.82 -3.14 7.96
CA ILE A 36 2.34 -2.11 8.88
C ILE A 36 3.07 -2.22 10.23
N GLU A 37 3.20 -3.41 10.79
CA GLU A 37 3.95 -3.62 12.04
C GLU A 37 5.44 -3.28 11.89
N LEU A 38 6.04 -3.66 10.75
CA LEU A 38 7.42 -3.29 10.43
C LEU A 38 7.58 -1.77 10.35
N SER A 39 6.60 -1.04 9.81
CA SER A 39 6.63 0.42 9.74
C SER A 39 6.71 1.03 11.13
N GLN A 40 5.89 0.54 12.06
CA GLN A 40 5.88 1.01 13.45
C GLN A 40 7.21 0.69 14.15
N TYR A 41 7.75 -0.51 13.94
CA TYR A 41 9.05 -0.90 14.49
C TYR A 41 10.18 0.01 13.98
N LEU A 42 10.20 0.31 12.68
CA LEU A 42 11.22 1.16 12.06
C LEU A 42 11.14 2.62 12.52
N GLU A 43 9.94 3.15 12.78
CA GLU A 43 9.77 4.51 13.29
C GLU A 43 10.09 4.64 14.79
N THR A 44 9.89 3.58 15.57
CA THR A 44 10.06 3.62 17.04
C THR A 44 11.43 3.14 17.53
N SER A 45 12.17 2.40 16.71
CA SER A 45 13.50 1.90 17.08
C SER A 45 14.58 2.97 16.85
N GLN A 46 15.24 3.39 17.94
CA GLN A 46 16.33 4.38 17.91
C GLN A 46 17.54 3.95 17.07
N SER A 47 17.66 2.66 16.75
CA SER A 47 18.84 2.06 16.11
C SER A 47 19.07 2.45 14.64
N PHE A 48 18.06 2.98 13.95
CA PHE A 48 18.16 3.33 12.52
C PHE A 48 18.24 4.85 12.27
N HIS A 49 18.25 5.67 13.32
CA HIS A 49 18.17 7.12 13.21
C HIS A 49 19.53 7.81 12.94
N ASP A 50 20.65 7.08 13.08
CA ASP A 50 22.01 7.68 13.09
C ASP A 50 22.76 7.62 11.74
N ASP A 51 22.29 6.91 10.71
CA ASP A 51 23.12 6.66 9.51
C ASP A 51 22.35 6.63 8.15
N THR A 52 21.24 7.36 8.03
CA THR A 52 20.40 7.41 6.81
C THR A 52 20.93 8.37 5.74
N SER A 53 22.14 8.15 5.24
CA SER A 53 22.67 8.88 4.07
C SER A 53 22.28 8.26 2.72
N THR A 54 21.58 7.11 2.71
CA THR A 54 21.20 6.42 1.47
C THR A 54 19.72 6.02 1.47
N PHE A 55 18.93 6.59 0.54
CA PHE A 55 17.50 6.31 0.35
C PHE A 55 17.17 4.80 0.24
N LEU A 56 18.06 4.01 -0.36
CA LEU A 56 17.91 2.56 -0.54
C LEU A 56 18.11 1.75 0.75
N PHE A 57 18.83 2.27 1.75
CA PHE A 57 19.14 1.56 2.99
C PHE A 57 18.49 2.17 4.24
N GLY A 58 17.74 3.27 4.08
CA GLY A 58 16.91 3.83 5.16
C GLY A 58 15.58 3.10 5.33
N ASN A 59 14.83 3.47 6.38
CA ASN A 59 13.52 2.89 6.72
C ASN A 59 12.55 2.84 5.53
N VAL A 60 12.52 3.92 4.74
CA VAL A 60 11.69 4.03 3.52
C VAL A 60 12.09 3.01 2.46
N GLY A 61 13.40 2.81 2.25
CA GLY A 61 13.93 1.84 1.30
C GLY A 61 13.57 0.41 1.69
N ILE A 62 13.72 0.06 2.98
CA ILE A 62 13.32 -1.25 3.52
C ILE A 62 11.83 -1.50 3.27
N MET A 63 11.00 -0.50 3.58
CA MET A 63 9.55 -0.57 3.42
C MET A 63 9.13 -0.67 1.96
N LEU A 64 9.77 0.10 1.07
CA LEU A 64 9.54 0.02 -0.36
C LEU A 64 9.92 -1.36 -0.91
N MET A 65 11.05 -1.91 -0.49
CA MET A 65 11.46 -3.26 -0.88
C MET A 65 10.49 -4.33 -0.39
N ALA A 66 9.96 -4.20 0.84
CA ALA A 66 8.93 -5.11 1.34
C ALA A 66 7.63 -5.03 0.52
N ALA A 67 7.16 -3.81 0.23
CA ALA A 67 5.96 -3.57 -0.57
C ALA A 67 6.10 -4.04 -2.02
N LEU A 68 7.25 -3.77 -2.66
CA LEU A 68 7.55 -4.27 -4.01
C LEU A 68 7.68 -5.79 -4.04
N SER A 69 8.24 -6.40 -2.99
CA SER A 69 8.32 -7.86 -2.87
C SER A 69 6.93 -8.48 -2.74
N GLN A 70 6.02 -7.87 -1.97
CA GLN A 70 4.62 -8.29 -1.89
C GLN A 70 3.96 -8.25 -3.27
N TRP A 71 4.13 -7.15 -4.02
CA TRP A 71 3.61 -7.05 -5.39
C TRP A 71 4.19 -8.13 -6.30
N ALA A 72 5.51 -8.28 -6.32
CA ALA A 72 6.20 -9.22 -7.21
C ALA A 72 5.80 -10.68 -6.95
N LEU A 73 5.60 -11.06 -5.68
CA LEU A 73 5.30 -12.43 -5.29
C LEU A 73 3.81 -12.80 -5.41
N LEU A 74 2.89 -11.85 -5.16
CA LEU A 74 1.46 -12.17 -5.06
C LEU A 74 0.67 -11.85 -6.33
N ASP A 75 1.04 -10.79 -7.05
CA ASP A 75 0.29 -10.28 -8.19
C ASP A 75 1.13 -10.20 -9.47
N GLY A 76 2.22 -9.41 -9.44
CA GLY A 76 3.15 -9.20 -10.55
C GLY A 76 2.59 -8.40 -11.74
N THR A 77 1.32 -7.96 -11.69
CA THR A 77 0.73 -7.21 -12.81
C THR A 77 1.09 -5.73 -12.79
N LEU A 78 1.30 -5.15 -13.97
CA LEU A 78 1.60 -3.72 -14.11
C LEU A 78 0.43 -2.83 -13.66
N ALA A 79 -0.81 -3.27 -13.90
CA ALA A 79 -2.00 -2.53 -13.47
C ALA A 79 -2.07 -2.41 -11.94
N ALA A 80 -1.74 -3.48 -11.21
CA ALA A 80 -1.67 -3.44 -9.75
C ALA A 80 -0.53 -2.53 -9.27
N LEU A 81 0.65 -2.60 -9.91
CA LEU A 81 1.78 -1.73 -9.60
C LEU A 81 1.40 -0.24 -9.73
N LEU A 82 0.82 0.14 -10.87
CA LEU A 82 0.41 1.54 -11.12
C LEU A 82 -0.65 2.01 -10.12
N SER A 83 -1.64 1.17 -9.83
CA SER A 83 -2.70 1.50 -8.88
C SER A 83 -2.13 1.69 -7.47
N ALA A 84 -1.28 0.76 -7.02
CA ALA A 84 -0.62 0.83 -5.72
C ALA A 84 0.34 2.02 -5.61
N SER A 85 1.05 2.37 -6.70
CA SER A 85 1.88 3.59 -6.74
C SER A 85 1.04 4.86 -6.61
N LEU A 86 -0.10 4.95 -7.28
CA LEU A 86 -0.99 6.12 -7.14
C LEU A 86 -1.51 6.26 -5.71
N VAL A 87 -1.95 5.15 -5.10
CA VAL A 87 -2.45 5.15 -3.72
C VAL A 87 -1.31 5.38 -2.71
N SER A 88 -0.08 4.97 -2.99
CA SER A 88 1.08 5.28 -2.14
C SER A 88 1.40 6.77 -2.04
N ILE A 89 0.92 7.57 -2.99
CA ILE A 89 1.04 9.04 -2.98
C ILE A 89 -0.26 9.65 -2.45
N GLY A 90 -1.41 9.21 -2.98
CA GLY A 90 -2.72 9.75 -2.65
C GLY A 90 -3.16 9.46 -1.22
N GLY A 91 -2.82 8.28 -0.68
CA GLY A 91 -3.11 7.87 0.69
C GLY A 91 -2.50 8.83 1.71
N PRO A 92 -1.18 9.01 1.74
CA PRO A 92 -0.54 9.96 2.64
C PRO A 92 -1.05 11.40 2.46
N LEU A 93 -1.30 11.83 1.22
CA LEU A 93 -1.88 13.16 0.95
C LEU A 93 -3.30 13.32 1.53
N SER A 94 -4.09 12.25 1.54
CA SER A 94 -5.44 12.26 2.08
C SER A 94 -5.47 12.41 3.62
N GLU A 95 -4.35 12.16 4.29
CA GLU A 95 -4.23 12.33 5.74
C GLU A 95 -4.02 13.78 6.16
N LEU A 96 -3.48 14.62 5.28
CA LEU A 96 -3.11 16.01 5.57
C LEU A 96 -4.22 16.84 6.23
N PRO A 97 -5.49 16.80 5.77
CA PRO A 97 -6.55 17.55 6.43
C PRO A 97 -6.80 17.08 7.86
N PHE A 98 -6.66 15.78 8.14
CA PHE A 98 -6.89 15.25 9.48
C PHE A 98 -5.77 15.64 10.44
N VAL A 99 -4.51 15.59 9.98
CA VAL A 99 -3.38 16.07 10.77
C VAL A 99 -3.50 17.58 11.02
N ALA A 100 -3.93 18.36 10.02
CA ALA A 100 -4.12 19.80 10.15
C ALA A 100 -5.16 20.19 11.20
N HIS A 101 -6.20 19.38 11.35
CA HIS A 101 -7.26 19.62 12.33
C HIS A 101 -6.98 18.93 13.69
N GLY A 102 -5.80 18.34 13.87
CA GLY A 102 -5.38 17.74 15.14
C GLY A 102 -6.12 16.45 15.49
N PHE A 103 -6.62 15.70 14.51
CA PHE A 103 -7.19 14.38 14.76
C PHE A 103 -6.13 13.38 15.24
N TRP A 104 -4.90 13.52 14.75
CA TRP A 104 -3.70 12.82 15.23
C TRP A 104 -2.44 13.61 14.85
N HIS A 105 -1.30 13.19 15.41
CA HIS A 105 0.01 13.73 15.10
C HIS A 105 1.02 12.60 14.90
N TYR A 106 1.91 12.77 13.93
CA TYR A 106 3.04 11.88 13.74
C TYR A 106 4.10 12.09 14.82
N LEU A 107 4.95 11.09 15.02
CA LEU A 107 6.15 11.26 15.83
C LEU A 107 7.03 12.35 15.18
N PRO A 108 7.53 13.36 15.94
CA PRO A 108 8.33 14.45 15.36
C PRO A 108 9.56 13.98 14.57
N GLN A 109 10.06 12.80 14.90
CA GLN A 109 11.24 12.15 14.30
C GLN A 109 10.92 11.44 12.98
N ALA A 110 9.64 11.16 12.69
CA ALA A 110 9.21 10.43 11.51
C ALA A 110 8.78 11.35 10.35
N GLY A 111 8.59 12.64 10.61
CA GLY A 111 8.12 13.59 9.60
C GLY A 111 9.23 14.00 8.63
N ASP A 112 9.11 13.60 7.36
CA ASP A 112 10.02 14.00 6.28
C ASP A 112 9.30 14.73 5.11
N TYR A 113 7.99 14.94 5.24
CA TYR A 113 7.16 15.78 4.36
C TYR A 113 7.09 15.32 2.90
N LEU A 114 7.61 14.14 2.55
CA LEU A 114 7.41 13.57 1.21
C LEU A 114 5.96 13.09 1.05
N PRO A 115 5.34 13.25 -0.14
CA PRO A 115 5.91 13.72 -1.41
C PRO A 115 5.92 15.26 -1.57
N LEU A 116 5.52 16.03 -0.56
CA LEU A 116 5.38 17.49 -0.63
C LEU A 116 6.66 18.26 -0.31
N ALA A 117 7.78 17.58 -0.05
CA ALA A 117 9.05 18.21 0.23
C ALA A 117 9.45 19.16 -0.93
N GLY A 118 9.56 20.46 -0.62
CA GLY A 118 9.95 21.49 -1.59
C GLY A 118 8.82 22.15 -2.38
N VAL A 119 7.54 21.86 -2.09
CA VAL A 119 6.42 22.59 -2.69
C VAL A 119 6.10 23.84 -1.85
N GLU A 120 6.47 25.02 -2.35
CA GLU A 120 6.06 26.29 -1.77
C GLU A 120 4.62 26.63 -2.19
N TRP A 121 3.67 26.41 -1.28
CA TRP A 121 2.28 26.78 -1.53
C TRP A 121 2.09 28.27 -1.23
N GLY A 122 1.81 29.06 -2.26
CA GLY A 122 1.58 30.51 -2.12
C GLY A 122 0.46 30.84 -1.14
N ASN A 123 0.65 31.92 -0.36
CA ASN A 123 -0.34 32.46 0.56
C ASN A 123 -1.64 32.82 -0.21
N GLY A 124 -2.75 32.20 0.17
CA GLY A 124 -4.09 32.49 -0.38
C GLY A 124 -4.71 31.39 -1.25
N ASN A 125 -4.03 30.26 -1.46
CA ASN A 125 -4.60 29.12 -2.18
C ASN A 125 -5.57 28.28 -1.31
N LEU A 126 -6.49 27.55 -1.96
CA LEU A 126 -7.42 26.59 -1.33
C LEU A 126 -6.69 25.66 -0.33
N VAL A 127 -5.47 25.26 -0.66
CA VAL A 127 -4.60 24.41 0.16
C VAL A 127 -4.26 25.08 1.49
N ALA A 128 -3.95 26.38 1.52
CA ALA A 128 -3.71 27.12 2.76
C ALA A 128 -4.98 27.25 3.63
N GLY A 129 -6.16 27.30 3.00
CA GLY A 129 -7.44 27.27 3.69
C GLY A 129 -7.79 25.90 4.29
N LEU A 130 -7.33 24.81 3.67
CA LEU A 130 -7.61 23.43 4.10
C LEU A 130 -6.57 22.87 5.08
N LEU A 131 -5.28 23.22 4.89
CA LEU A 131 -4.14 22.66 5.62
C LEU A 131 -3.53 23.64 6.63
N GLY A 132 -3.99 24.89 6.64
CA GLY A 132 -3.42 25.97 7.45
C GLY A 132 -2.17 26.59 6.82
N THR A 133 -1.70 27.69 7.41
CA THR A 133 -0.52 28.44 6.93
C THR A 133 0.80 27.75 7.28
N ASN A 134 0.79 26.84 8.25
CA ASN A 134 1.98 26.13 8.74
C ASN A 134 1.91 24.64 8.34
N TYR A 135 1.70 24.35 7.05
CA TYR A 135 1.69 22.96 6.57
C TYR A 135 3.03 22.24 6.82
N HIS A 136 4.11 23.00 7.00
CA HIS A 136 5.40 22.51 7.45
C HIS A 136 5.40 21.90 8.86
N ASP A 137 4.30 21.99 9.62
CA ASP A 137 4.14 21.32 10.92
C ASP A 137 3.32 20.01 10.80
N LEU A 138 2.81 19.67 9.62
CA LEU A 138 1.96 18.49 9.39
C LEU A 138 2.72 17.15 9.39
N ALA A 139 4.04 17.18 9.58
CA ALA A 139 4.95 16.05 9.75
C ALA A 139 4.47 14.76 9.07
N LEU A 140 4.42 14.72 7.74
CA LEU A 140 4.09 13.49 7.03
C LEU A 140 5.28 12.54 7.07
N SER A 141 5.06 11.26 7.38
CA SER A 141 6.09 10.23 7.27
C SER A 141 6.03 9.56 5.90
N SER A 142 7.12 9.60 5.13
CA SER A 142 7.23 8.89 3.85
C SER A 142 7.09 7.38 3.96
N ILE A 143 7.24 6.80 5.17
CA ILE A 143 7.02 5.38 5.42
C ILE A 143 5.57 4.96 5.15
N THR A 144 4.64 5.91 5.24
CA THR A 144 3.22 5.68 4.99
C THR A 144 2.95 5.34 3.53
N GLY A 145 3.74 5.86 2.59
CA GLY A 145 3.58 5.56 1.17
C GLY A 145 3.66 4.06 0.87
N PRO A 146 4.77 3.38 1.22
CA PRO A 146 4.86 1.92 1.12
C PRO A 146 3.76 1.15 1.87
N CYS A 147 3.24 1.67 2.99
CA CYS A 147 2.11 1.05 3.69
C CYS A 147 0.83 1.11 2.84
N TYR A 148 0.49 2.27 2.28
CA TYR A 148 -0.65 2.43 1.36
C TYR A 148 -0.48 1.60 0.08
N PHE A 149 0.76 1.43 -0.39
CA PHE A 149 1.06 0.50 -1.47
C PHE A 149 0.65 -0.93 -1.10
N ALA A 150 1.12 -1.42 0.06
CA ALA A 150 0.81 -2.76 0.56
C ALA A 150 -0.69 -2.99 0.76
N VAL A 151 -1.38 -2.00 1.36
CA VAL A 151 -2.85 -2.02 1.51
C VAL A 151 -3.56 -2.10 0.16
N THR A 152 -3.07 -1.39 -0.86
CA THR A 152 -3.67 -1.48 -2.18
C THR A 152 -3.53 -2.89 -2.78
N MET A 153 -2.39 -3.55 -2.53
CA MET A 153 -2.17 -4.93 -2.99
C MET A 153 -3.10 -5.92 -2.31
N ASP A 154 -3.40 -5.77 -1.01
CA ASP A 154 -4.38 -6.61 -0.34
C ASP A 154 -5.80 -6.40 -0.89
N ALA A 155 -6.19 -5.15 -1.17
CA ALA A 155 -7.51 -4.83 -1.67
C ALA A 155 -7.72 -5.42 -3.07
N ILE A 156 -6.69 -5.37 -3.92
CA ILE A 156 -6.71 -6.00 -5.25
C ILE A 156 -6.83 -7.53 -5.12
N ALA A 157 -6.06 -8.14 -4.22
CA ALA A 157 -6.09 -9.59 -4.04
C ALA A 157 -7.45 -10.08 -3.50
N LEU A 158 -8.04 -9.34 -2.55
CA LEU A 158 -9.38 -9.59 -2.02
C LEU A 158 -10.45 -9.41 -3.09
N GLY A 159 -10.40 -8.33 -3.88
CA GLY A 159 -11.34 -8.07 -4.98
C GLY A 159 -11.37 -9.23 -5.98
N ARG A 160 -10.19 -9.67 -6.42
CA ARG A 160 -10.07 -10.83 -7.34
C ARG A 160 -10.63 -12.12 -6.72
N TRP A 161 -10.42 -12.34 -5.43
CA TRP A 161 -11.00 -13.50 -4.75
C TRP A 161 -12.53 -13.42 -4.70
N PHE A 162 -13.10 -12.25 -4.40
CA PHE A 162 -14.55 -12.07 -4.39
C PHE A 162 -15.17 -12.25 -5.78
N ASP A 163 -14.57 -11.68 -6.82
CA ASP A 163 -15.02 -11.87 -8.21
C ASP A 163 -15.06 -13.35 -8.60
N THR A 164 -14.04 -14.13 -8.22
CA THR A 164 -14.03 -15.59 -8.49
C THR A 164 -15.13 -16.37 -7.75
N ASN A 165 -15.68 -15.84 -6.65
CA ASN A 165 -16.79 -16.48 -5.94
C ASN A 165 -18.16 -16.14 -6.56
N ASP A 166 -18.30 -14.97 -7.18
CA ASP A 166 -19.54 -14.49 -7.78
C ASP A 166 -19.88 -15.19 -9.12
N ASP A 167 -18.88 -15.77 -9.79
CA ASP A 167 -19.05 -16.59 -11.00
C ASP A 167 -19.68 -17.98 -10.75
N LYS A 168 -20.10 -18.30 -9.51
CA LYS A 168 -20.87 -19.52 -9.25
C LYS A 168 -22.30 -19.39 -9.80
N PRO A 169 -22.78 -20.30 -10.66
CA PRO A 169 -24.21 -20.36 -10.98
C PRO A 169 -24.97 -20.59 -9.68
N ARG A 170 -25.89 -19.66 -9.36
CA ARG A 170 -26.78 -19.75 -8.19
C ARG A 170 -27.80 -20.87 -8.34
#